data_AF-A0A1J3CH72-F1
#
_entry.id   AF-A0A1J3CH72-F1
#
_cell.length_a   1.000
_cell.length_b   1.000
_cell.length_c   1.000
_cell.angle_alpha   90.00
_cell.angle_beta   90.00
_cell.angle_gamma   90.00
#
_symmetry.space_group_name_H-M   'P 1'
#
loop_
_entity.id
_entity.type
_entity.pdbx_description
1 polymer ?
#
loop_
_entity_poly.entity_id
_entity_poly.type
_entity_poly.pdbx_seq_one_letter_code
_entity_poly.pdbx_strand_id
1 'polypeptide(L)'
;YKPTLSPPVYTTPPPVYKPTLSPPVYEKSPSYSPPPPYVPKPTYSPPAKPYVPEILKAVDGVILCKNGYETYPIQGAKAKIVCSEPTAYGKSKEEVVYSDPTDAKGYFHVVLTHIKDIAHCRVKLYTSPVETCKNPTNVNKGVTGVPLSMYGYRYYADKNLNLFSVGPFYFTGPKAAPTPPKY
;
A
#
# COMPACT_ATOMS: atom_id res chain seq x y z
N TYR A 1 81.88 -94.26 -24.63
CA TYR A 1 81.19 -92.98 -24.95
C TYR A 1 80.05 -92.80 -23.97
N LYS A 2 80.11 -91.76 -23.12
CA LYS A 2 79.02 -91.32 -22.25
C LYS A 2 79.09 -89.78 -22.20
N PRO A 3 78.07 -89.03 -22.64
CA PRO A 3 78.14 -87.57 -22.70
C PRO A 3 77.89 -86.96 -21.31
N THR A 4 78.74 -86.01 -20.91
CA THR A 4 78.60 -85.25 -19.66
C THR A 4 78.03 -83.88 -19.99
N LEU A 5 76.85 -83.59 -19.46
CA LEU A 5 76.14 -82.32 -19.53
C LEU A 5 76.78 -81.28 -18.59
N SER A 6 76.93 -80.05 -19.08
CA SER A 6 77.47 -78.91 -18.33
C SER A 6 76.43 -78.30 -17.37
N PRO A 7 76.82 -77.85 -16.16
CA PRO A 7 75.89 -77.27 -15.19
C PRO A 7 75.46 -75.82 -15.54
N PRO A 8 74.29 -75.38 -15.03
CA PRO A 8 73.69 -74.08 -15.36
C PRO A 8 74.40 -72.88 -14.73
N VAL A 9 74.39 -71.78 -15.47
CA VAL A 9 74.95 -70.47 -15.11
C VAL A 9 73.96 -69.72 -14.22
N TYR A 10 74.38 -69.34 -13.01
CA TYR A 10 73.66 -68.42 -12.15
C TYR A 10 74.21 -67.00 -12.33
N THR A 11 73.37 -66.08 -12.78
CA THR A 11 73.68 -64.64 -12.86
C THR A 11 73.27 -63.94 -11.56
N THR A 12 74.22 -63.29 -10.91
CA THR A 12 73.99 -62.41 -9.76
C THR A 12 73.42 -61.06 -10.22
N PRO A 13 72.36 -60.52 -9.60
CA PRO A 13 71.80 -59.22 -9.95
C PRO A 13 72.76 -58.06 -9.58
N PRO A 14 72.76 -56.96 -10.36
CA PRO A 14 73.66 -55.83 -10.15
C PRO A 14 73.32 -55.03 -8.87
N PRO A 15 74.32 -54.34 -8.29
CA PRO A 15 74.14 -53.56 -7.06
C PRO A 15 73.22 -52.35 -7.28
N VAL A 16 72.26 -52.18 -6.36
CA VAL A 16 71.32 -51.06 -6.33
C VAL A 16 72.05 -49.80 -5.88
N TYR A 17 72.29 -48.87 -6.81
CA TYR A 17 72.80 -47.54 -6.50
C TYR A 17 71.69 -46.66 -5.92
N LYS A 18 71.86 -46.20 -4.67
CA LYS A 18 71.02 -45.14 -4.08
C LYS A 18 71.37 -43.79 -4.71
N PRO A 19 70.40 -43.01 -5.21
CA PRO A 19 70.65 -41.64 -5.64
C PRO A 19 71.07 -40.77 -4.44
N THR A 20 72.21 -40.09 -4.57
CA THR A 20 72.65 -39.05 -3.64
C THR A 20 71.87 -37.78 -3.94
N LEU A 21 71.06 -37.31 -2.99
CA LEU A 21 70.28 -36.08 -3.11
C LEU A 21 71.23 -34.86 -3.22
N SER A 22 71.07 -34.07 -4.28
CA SER A 22 71.77 -32.80 -4.46
C SER A 22 71.34 -31.78 -3.38
N PRO A 23 72.22 -30.86 -2.96
CA PRO A 23 71.84 -29.80 -2.03
C PRO A 23 70.76 -28.89 -2.65
N PRO A 24 69.83 -28.33 -1.86
CA PRO A 24 68.80 -27.46 -2.39
C PRO A 24 69.41 -26.20 -3.00
N VAL A 25 69.05 -25.92 -4.25
CA VAL A 25 69.31 -24.64 -4.91
C VAL A 25 68.41 -23.61 -4.25
N TYR A 26 69.00 -22.65 -3.54
CA TYR A 26 68.25 -21.51 -3.01
C TYR A 26 67.87 -20.60 -4.19
N GLU A 27 66.61 -20.66 -4.63
CA GLU A 27 66.06 -19.65 -5.52
C GLU A 27 65.98 -18.30 -4.77
N LYS A 28 66.48 -17.24 -5.40
CA LYS A 28 66.28 -15.86 -4.92
C LYS A 28 64.79 -15.59 -4.78
N SER A 29 64.35 -15.15 -3.60
CA SER A 29 62.97 -14.72 -3.38
C SER A 29 62.54 -13.66 -4.39
N PRO A 30 61.28 -13.68 -4.87
CA PRO A 30 60.77 -12.63 -5.74
C PRO A 30 60.75 -11.30 -4.98
N SER A 31 61.33 -10.27 -5.59
CA SER A 31 61.31 -8.90 -5.09
C SER A 31 59.87 -8.37 -5.13
N TYR A 32 59.23 -8.25 -3.97
CA TYR A 32 57.90 -7.65 -3.86
C TYR A 32 57.97 -6.15 -4.16
N SER A 33 57.30 -5.73 -5.23
CA SER A 33 57.00 -4.31 -5.46
C SER A 33 55.83 -3.89 -4.55
N PRO A 34 55.85 -2.69 -3.96
CA PRO A 34 54.73 -2.21 -3.16
C PRO A 34 53.47 -2.06 -4.03
N PRO A 35 52.28 -2.35 -3.48
CA PRO A 35 51.03 -2.15 -4.21
C PRO A 35 50.83 -0.67 -4.54
N PRO A 36 50.19 -0.34 -5.67
CA PRO A 36 49.88 1.04 -6.02
C PRO A 36 49.00 1.68 -4.94
N PRO A 37 49.11 3.01 -4.73
CA PRO A 37 48.30 3.72 -3.75
C PRO A 37 46.80 3.53 -4.04
N TYR A 38 46.04 3.19 -3.01
CA TYR A 38 44.60 2.99 -3.10
C TYR A 38 43.91 4.31 -3.46
N VAL A 39 43.34 4.37 -4.66
CA VAL A 39 42.47 5.48 -5.08
C VAL A 39 41.06 5.19 -4.58
N PRO A 40 40.47 6.01 -3.69
CA PRO A 40 39.11 5.82 -3.22
C PRO A 40 38.13 5.80 -4.40
N LYS A 41 37.36 4.73 -4.52
CA LYS A 41 36.31 4.62 -5.54
C LYS A 41 35.27 5.72 -5.29
N PRO A 42 34.85 6.49 -6.31
CA PRO A 42 33.84 7.53 -6.12
C PRO A 42 32.56 6.90 -5.57
N THR A 43 32.12 7.39 -4.42
CA THR A 43 30.87 6.97 -3.78
C THR A 43 29.71 7.54 -4.58
N TYR A 44 29.10 6.70 -5.44
CA TYR A 44 27.89 7.09 -6.15
C TYR A 44 26.73 7.16 -5.15
N SER A 45 26.38 8.38 -4.74
CA SER A 45 25.14 8.63 -4.02
C SER A 45 23.99 8.53 -5.04
N PRO A 46 23.00 7.65 -4.86
CA PRO A 46 21.84 7.61 -5.74
C PRO A 46 21.22 9.01 -5.79
N PRO A 47 20.84 9.52 -6.98
CA PRO A 47 20.13 10.79 -7.06
C PRO A 47 18.89 10.72 -6.16
N ALA A 48 18.76 11.70 -5.25
CA ALA A 48 17.61 11.81 -4.38
C ALA A 48 16.35 11.79 -5.25
N LYS A 49 15.42 10.86 -4.99
CA LYS A 49 14.15 10.85 -5.69
C LYS A 49 13.50 12.23 -5.51
N PRO A 50 13.02 12.88 -6.57
CA PRO A 50 12.32 14.15 -6.44
C PRO A 50 11.14 13.95 -5.48
N TYR A 51 11.09 14.75 -4.42
CA TYR A 51 9.99 14.75 -3.47
C TYR A 51 8.73 15.24 -4.19
N VAL A 52 7.77 14.33 -4.38
CA VAL A 52 6.44 14.67 -4.88
C VAL A 52 5.52 14.77 -3.66
N PRO A 53 5.01 15.96 -3.32
CA PRO A 53 4.09 16.12 -2.20
C PRO A 53 2.85 15.22 -2.41
N GLU A 54 2.48 14.47 -1.38
CA GLU A 54 1.30 13.61 -1.43
C GLU A 54 0.04 14.46 -1.57
N ILE A 55 -0.79 14.14 -2.58
CA ILE A 55 -2.05 14.84 -2.84
C ILE A 55 -3.07 14.40 -1.79
N LEU A 56 -3.53 15.35 -0.99
CA LEU A 56 -4.59 15.12 0.00
C LEU A 56 -5.90 14.81 -0.72
N LYS A 57 -6.75 14.03 -0.07
CA LYS A 57 -8.11 13.73 -0.54
C LYS A 57 -9.09 14.16 0.51
N ALA A 58 -10.14 14.86 0.12
CA ALA A 58 -11.23 15.20 1.01
C ALA A 58 -12.57 14.90 0.37
N VAL A 59 -13.56 14.65 1.21
CA VAL A 59 -14.95 14.46 0.81
C VAL A 59 -15.77 15.54 1.49
N ASP A 60 -16.65 16.18 0.74
CA ASP A 60 -17.62 17.11 1.29
C ASP A 60 -19.03 16.88 0.77
N GLY A 61 -20.00 17.46 1.46
CA GLY A 61 -21.40 17.34 1.09
C GLY A 61 -22.31 17.99 2.10
N VAL A 62 -23.62 17.87 1.85
CA VAL A 62 -24.66 18.46 2.70
C VAL A 62 -25.65 17.39 3.14
N ILE A 63 -26.06 17.43 4.41
CA ILE A 63 -27.07 16.56 4.99
C ILE A 63 -28.28 17.41 5.40
N LEU A 64 -29.45 17.02 4.88
CA LEU A 64 -30.71 17.70 5.06
C LEU A 64 -31.72 16.77 5.75
N CYS A 65 -32.70 17.38 6.41
CA CYS A 65 -33.93 16.72 6.79
C CYS A 65 -34.97 16.93 5.70
N LYS A 66 -35.71 15.89 5.34
CA LYS A 66 -36.94 15.99 4.56
C LYS A 66 -38.11 15.46 5.39
N ASN A 67 -38.93 16.37 5.90
CA ASN A 67 -40.10 16.02 6.71
C ASN A 67 -41.38 16.53 6.03
N GLY A 68 -42.08 15.66 5.32
CA GLY A 68 -43.21 16.07 4.47
C GLY A 68 -42.73 16.96 3.32
N TYR A 69 -43.25 18.19 3.26
CA TYR A 69 -42.87 19.21 2.28
C TYR A 69 -41.70 20.09 2.74
N GLU A 70 -41.36 20.05 4.02
CA GLU A 70 -40.26 20.86 4.56
C GLU A 70 -38.92 20.17 4.32
N THR A 71 -37.94 20.98 3.90
CA THR A 71 -36.55 20.55 3.74
C THR A 71 -35.63 21.58 4.39
N TYR A 72 -34.80 21.16 5.34
CA TYR A 72 -33.91 22.05 6.09
C TYR A 72 -32.57 21.37 6.42
N PRO A 73 -31.48 22.11 6.61
CA PRO A 73 -30.19 21.54 6.98
C PRO A 73 -30.20 20.96 8.39
N ILE A 74 -29.52 19.84 8.59
CA ILE A 74 -29.35 19.25 9.93
C ILE A 74 -27.98 19.63 10.44
N GLN A 75 -27.91 20.46 11.47
CA GLN A 75 -26.68 20.66 12.24
C GLN A 75 -26.41 19.44 13.12
N GLY A 76 -25.15 19.01 13.16
CA GLY A 76 -24.70 17.89 13.99
C GLY A 76 -24.94 16.48 13.41
N ALA A 77 -25.49 16.37 12.20
CA ALA A 77 -25.56 15.10 11.48
C ALA A 77 -24.16 14.63 11.07
N LYS A 78 -24.02 13.32 10.78
CA LYS A 78 -22.76 12.73 10.35
C LYS A 78 -22.93 11.84 9.14
N ALA A 79 -21.90 11.85 8.29
CA ALA A 79 -21.66 10.87 7.26
C ALA A 79 -20.58 9.87 7.70
N LYS A 80 -20.51 8.73 7.02
CA LYS A 80 -19.41 7.78 7.11
C LYS A 80 -18.92 7.42 5.71
N ILE A 81 -17.62 7.26 5.58
CA ILE A 81 -16.94 6.78 4.38
C ILE A 81 -16.50 5.36 4.69
N VAL A 82 -16.95 4.41 3.88
CA VAL A 82 -16.57 3.00 3.99
C VAL A 82 -15.73 2.64 2.78
N CYS A 83 -14.49 2.25 3.01
CA CYS A 83 -13.54 1.84 1.98
C CYS A 83 -13.26 0.35 2.12
N SER A 84 -13.52 -0.41 1.06
CA SER A 84 -13.27 -1.85 1.04
C SER A 84 -11.99 -2.14 0.27
N GLU A 85 -10.96 -2.68 0.92
CA GLU A 85 -9.79 -3.19 0.22
C GLU A 85 -10.04 -4.65 -0.18
N PRO A 86 -10.09 -4.98 -1.49
CA PRO A 86 -10.17 -6.37 -1.91
C PRO A 86 -8.86 -7.08 -1.54
N THR A 87 -8.91 -7.99 -0.56
CA THR A 87 -7.74 -8.84 -0.26
C THR A 87 -7.72 -10.04 -1.20
N ALA A 88 -6.53 -10.56 -1.47
CA ALA A 88 -6.29 -11.72 -2.35
C ALA A 88 -7.07 -12.98 -1.94
N TYR A 89 -7.61 -13.03 -0.71
CA TYR A 89 -8.32 -14.18 -0.15
C TYR A 89 -9.83 -13.94 0.03
N GLY A 90 -10.39 -12.88 -0.58
CA GLY A 90 -11.84 -12.61 -0.59
C GLY A 90 -12.42 -12.07 0.72
N LYS A 91 -11.61 -11.90 1.77
CA LYS A 91 -12.01 -11.19 3.01
C LYS A 91 -11.67 -9.71 2.84
N SER A 92 -12.62 -8.88 2.42
CA SER A 92 -12.39 -7.44 2.33
C SER A 92 -12.16 -6.85 3.73
N LYS A 93 -11.03 -6.18 3.93
CA LYS A 93 -10.85 -5.33 5.12
C LYS A 93 -11.60 -4.03 4.84
N GLU A 94 -12.54 -3.69 5.71
CA GLU A 94 -13.23 -2.40 5.63
C GLU A 94 -12.55 -1.40 6.54
N GLU A 95 -12.20 -0.24 5.99
CA GLU A 95 -11.83 0.94 6.75
C GLU A 95 -13.00 1.91 6.76
N VAL A 96 -13.36 2.39 7.95
CA VAL A 96 -14.49 3.30 8.14
C VAL A 96 -13.99 4.60 8.74
N VAL A 97 -14.24 5.70 8.02
CA VAL A 97 -13.95 7.06 8.47
C VAL A 97 -15.28 7.77 8.72
N TYR A 98 -15.43 8.40 9.88
CA TYR A 98 -16.62 9.18 10.21
C TYR A 98 -16.36 10.66 9.95
N SER A 99 -17.38 11.38 9.50
CA SER A 99 -17.30 12.83 9.45
C SER A 99 -17.40 13.44 10.84
N ASP A 100 -16.89 14.66 10.95
CA ASP A 100 -17.30 15.57 12.00
C ASP A 100 -18.80 15.88 11.89
N PRO A 101 -19.42 16.34 12.99
CA PRO A 101 -20.81 16.80 12.94
C PRO A 101 -20.95 17.96 11.94
N THR A 102 -22.02 17.94 11.15
CA THR A 102 -22.31 18.99 10.18
C THR A 102 -22.51 20.36 10.84
N ASP A 103 -22.18 21.42 10.10
CA ASP A 103 -22.41 22.80 10.53
C ASP A 103 -23.90 23.22 10.45
N ALA A 104 -24.19 24.49 10.75
CA ALA A 104 -25.55 25.04 10.70
C ALA A 104 -26.20 25.01 9.29
N LYS A 105 -25.39 24.86 8.22
CA LYS A 105 -25.87 24.70 6.84
C LYS A 105 -25.98 23.22 6.44
N GLY A 106 -25.75 22.30 7.38
CA GLY A 106 -25.76 20.87 7.13
C GLY A 106 -24.52 20.38 6.38
N TYR A 107 -23.49 21.22 6.24
CA TYR A 107 -22.28 20.90 5.49
C TYR A 107 -21.34 20.05 6.34
N PHE A 108 -20.76 19.01 5.74
CA PHE A 108 -19.67 18.23 6.32
C PHE A 108 -18.47 18.23 5.37
N HIS A 109 -17.28 18.10 5.95
CA HIS A 109 -16.02 17.98 5.25
C HIS A 109 -15.13 16.97 5.99
N VAL A 110 -14.51 16.05 5.25
CA VAL A 110 -13.67 14.98 5.82
C VAL A 110 -12.40 14.84 5.00
N VAL A 111 -11.23 14.94 5.63
CA VAL A 111 -9.94 14.65 4.99
C VAL A 111 -9.61 13.18 5.19
N LEU A 112 -9.25 12.49 4.12
CA LEU A 112 -8.90 11.08 4.09
C LEU A 112 -7.37 10.92 4.17
N THR A 113 -6.80 11.07 5.37
CA THR A 113 -5.33 11.08 5.58
C THR A 113 -4.67 9.71 5.40
N HIS A 114 -5.38 8.61 5.68
CA HIS A 114 -4.82 7.26 5.65
C HIS A 114 -5.30 6.42 4.45
N ILE A 115 -6.22 6.95 3.65
CA ILE A 115 -6.80 6.25 2.50
C ILE A 115 -6.03 6.57 1.22
N LYS A 116 -5.19 5.63 0.79
CA LYS A 116 -4.40 5.76 -0.44
C LYS A 116 -5.20 5.47 -1.70
N ASP A 117 -6.16 4.56 -1.65
CA ASP A 117 -7.02 4.27 -2.79
C ASP A 117 -8.49 4.51 -2.43
N ILE A 118 -9.14 5.37 -3.21
CA ILE A 118 -10.56 5.67 -3.06
C ILE A 118 -11.46 4.89 -4.02
N ALA A 119 -10.87 4.02 -4.86
CA ALA A 119 -11.57 3.24 -5.89
C ALA A 119 -12.82 2.52 -5.35
N HIS A 120 -12.69 2.02 -4.11
CA HIS A 120 -13.69 1.22 -3.42
C HIS A 120 -14.30 1.92 -2.20
N CYS A 121 -14.16 3.24 -2.11
CA CYS A 121 -14.76 4.03 -1.04
C CYS A 121 -16.19 4.47 -1.40
N ARG A 122 -17.07 4.40 -0.40
CA ARG A 122 -18.47 4.85 -0.50
C ARG A 122 -18.84 5.78 0.65
N VAL A 123 -19.46 6.91 0.32
CA VAL A 123 -19.98 7.85 1.31
C VAL A 123 -21.44 7.53 1.63
N LYS A 124 -21.77 7.37 2.91
CA LYS A 124 -23.10 6.99 3.41
C LYS A 124 -23.53 7.92 4.54
N LEU A 125 -24.83 8.06 4.73
CA LEU A 125 -25.40 8.60 5.96
C LEU A 125 -25.01 7.74 7.16
N TYR A 126 -24.79 8.39 8.30
CA TYR A 126 -24.49 7.73 9.56
C TYR A 126 -25.52 8.04 10.64
N THR A 127 -25.52 9.27 11.17
CA THR A 127 -26.41 9.65 12.28
C THR A 127 -27.00 11.03 12.08
N SER A 128 -28.16 11.25 12.69
CA SER A 128 -28.80 12.56 12.84
C SER A 128 -29.11 12.79 14.32
N PRO A 129 -28.83 13.99 14.87
CA PRO A 129 -29.18 14.33 16.25
C PRO A 129 -30.64 14.78 16.38
N VAL A 130 -31.38 14.95 15.28
CA VAL A 130 -32.77 15.43 15.29
C VAL A 130 -33.69 14.22 15.40
N GLU A 131 -34.37 14.08 16.54
CA GLU A 131 -35.23 12.94 16.85
C GLU A 131 -36.38 12.76 15.84
N THR A 132 -36.95 13.87 15.39
CA THR A 132 -37.98 13.91 14.33
C THR A 132 -37.41 13.77 12.93
N CYS A 133 -36.11 13.54 12.77
CA CYS A 133 -35.46 13.39 11.48
C CYS A 133 -34.23 12.48 11.52
N LYS A 134 -34.44 11.23 11.95
CA LYS A 134 -33.38 10.24 12.15
C LYS A 134 -33.40 9.04 11.21
N ASN A 135 -34.41 8.93 10.34
CA ASN A 135 -34.53 7.80 9.43
C ASN A 135 -33.72 8.07 8.15
N PRO A 136 -32.62 7.35 7.88
CA PRO A 136 -31.81 7.62 6.69
C PRO A 136 -32.57 7.24 5.42
N THR A 137 -32.43 8.03 4.36
CA THR A 137 -32.99 7.70 3.04
C THR A 137 -31.90 7.29 2.05
N ASN A 138 -32.31 6.54 1.03
CA ASN A 138 -31.44 6.24 -0.08
C ASN A 138 -31.46 7.28 -1.21
N VAL A 139 -32.01 8.48 -0.97
CA VAL A 139 -31.92 9.60 -1.92
C VAL A 139 -30.44 9.93 -2.12
N ASN A 140 -30.04 10.11 -3.38
CA ASN A 140 -28.64 10.30 -3.78
C ASN A 140 -27.70 9.21 -3.24
N LYS A 141 -28.19 7.98 -3.08
CA LYS A 141 -27.46 6.84 -2.53
C LYS A 141 -27.04 7.03 -1.06
N GLY A 142 -27.79 7.81 -0.26
CA GLY A 142 -27.47 8.05 1.15
C GLY A 142 -27.31 6.79 2.00
N VAL A 143 -28.00 5.68 1.70
CA VAL A 143 -27.88 4.40 2.43
C VAL A 143 -26.94 3.43 1.71
N THR A 144 -27.15 3.23 0.41
CA THR A 144 -26.35 2.29 -0.41
C THR A 144 -24.90 2.76 -0.62
N GLY A 145 -24.67 4.06 -0.55
CA GLY A 145 -23.39 4.73 -0.61
C GLY A 145 -23.03 5.26 -1.99
N VAL A 146 -22.49 6.48 -2.03
CA VAL A 146 -21.97 7.14 -3.22
C VAL A 146 -20.54 6.65 -3.50
N PRO A 147 -20.27 5.94 -4.61
CA PRO A 147 -18.93 5.45 -4.93
C PRO A 147 -18.02 6.59 -5.37
N LEU A 148 -16.97 6.91 -4.61
CA LEU A 148 -16.10 8.06 -4.89
C LEU A 148 -15.36 7.94 -6.23
N SER A 149 -15.07 6.71 -6.67
CA SER A 149 -14.40 6.42 -7.93
C SER A 149 -15.17 6.82 -9.19
N MET A 150 -16.49 6.93 -9.09
CA MET A 150 -17.34 7.33 -10.22
C MET A 150 -17.54 8.84 -10.33
N TYR A 151 -17.18 9.59 -9.29
CA TYR A 151 -17.40 11.04 -9.25
C TYR A 151 -16.07 11.76 -9.53
N GLY A 152 -16.15 12.82 -10.33
CA GLY A 152 -15.02 13.71 -10.55
C GLY A 152 -14.63 14.42 -9.25
N TYR A 153 -13.37 14.80 -9.13
CA TYR A 153 -12.88 15.66 -8.05
C TYR A 153 -12.58 17.06 -8.58
N ARG A 154 -12.62 18.03 -7.67
CA ARG A 154 -12.08 19.36 -7.89
C ARG A 154 -10.67 19.40 -7.31
N TYR A 155 -9.70 19.77 -8.14
CA TYR A 155 -8.32 19.93 -7.70
C TYR A 155 -8.07 21.35 -7.21
N TYR A 156 -7.54 21.47 -6.00
CA TYR A 156 -7.11 22.72 -5.37
C TYR A 156 -5.59 22.71 -5.25
N ALA A 157 -4.91 23.34 -6.21
CA ALA A 157 -3.45 23.34 -6.31
C ALA A 157 -2.77 24.01 -5.12
N ASP A 158 -3.38 25.06 -4.56
CA ASP A 158 -2.92 25.78 -3.37
C ASP A 158 -2.84 24.90 -2.12
N LYS A 159 -3.70 23.87 -2.06
CA LYS A 159 -3.80 22.94 -0.93
C LYS A 159 -3.30 21.54 -1.25
N ASN A 160 -2.83 21.32 -2.49
CA ASN A 160 -2.52 20.00 -3.03
C ASN A 160 -3.64 18.99 -2.73
N LEU A 161 -4.90 19.36 -3.00
CA LEU A 161 -6.09 18.66 -2.51
C LEU A 161 -7.04 18.26 -3.65
N ASN A 162 -7.45 16.99 -3.66
CA ASN A 162 -8.57 16.49 -4.45
C ASN A 162 -9.83 16.45 -3.60
N LEU A 163 -10.79 17.32 -3.89
CA LEU A 163 -12.08 17.40 -3.19
C LEU A 163 -13.18 16.65 -3.97
N PHE A 164 -13.80 15.67 -3.33
CA PHE A 164 -14.90 14.87 -3.85
C PHE A 164 -16.22 15.30 -3.21
N SER A 165 -17.03 16.03 -3.98
CA SER A 165 -18.32 16.53 -3.50
C SER A 165 -19.45 15.52 -3.74
N VAL A 166 -20.23 15.24 -2.70
CA VAL A 166 -21.34 14.29 -2.72
C VAL A 166 -22.64 14.91 -2.18
N GLY A 167 -23.76 14.26 -2.48
CA GLY A 167 -25.07 14.64 -1.94
C GLY A 167 -25.78 15.75 -2.74
N PRO A 168 -26.76 16.44 -2.13
CA PRO A 168 -27.17 16.37 -0.72
C PRO A 168 -27.77 15.02 -0.30
N PHE A 169 -27.59 14.63 0.96
CA PHE A 169 -28.22 13.45 1.56
C PHE A 169 -29.39 13.84 2.45
N TYR A 170 -30.31 12.89 2.69
CA TYR A 170 -31.54 13.17 3.42
C TYR A 170 -31.83 12.14 4.51
N PHE A 171 -32.08 12.62 5.72
CA PHE A 171 -32.87 11.91 6.72
C PHE A 171 -34.36 12.30 6.61
N THR A 172 -35.25 11.47 7.15
CA THR A 172 -36.67 11.78 7.31
C THR A 172 -37.13 11.54 8.75
N GLY A 173 -38.26 12.14 9.10
CA GLY A 173 -38.98 11.79 10.31
C GLY A 173 -39.86 10.56 10.17
N PRO A 174 -40.50 10.15 11.28
CA PRO A 174 -41.68 9.29 11.19
C PRO A 174 -42.72 10.00 10.31
N LYS A 175 -42.96 9.49 9.11
CA LYS A 175 -44.12 9.93 8.32
C LYS A 175 -45.36 9.63 9.16
N ALA A 176 -46.18 10.64 9.44
CA ALA A 176 -47.60 10.36 9.61
C ALA A 176 -48.05 9.69 8.31
N ALA A 177 -48.75 8.55 8.40
CA ALA A 177 -49.39 7.97 7.23
C ALA A 177 -50.23 9.08 6.55
N PRO A 178 -50.23 9.20 5.21
CA PRO A 178 -51.16 10.10 4.54
C PRO A 178 -52.55 9.78 5.07
N THR A 179 -53.21 10.75 5.71
CA THR A 179 -54.62 10.58 6.09
C THR A 179 -55.36 10.29 4.79
N PRO A 180 -56.07 9.14 4.69
CA PRO A 180 -56.86 8.87 3.50
C PRO A 180 -57.83 10.04 3.28
N PRO A 181 -58.01 10.51 2.03
CA PRO A 181 -58.96 11.56 1.74
C PRO A 181 -60.33 11.12 2.25
N LYS A 182 -60.94 11.97 3.09
CA LYS A 182 -62.35 11.79 3.45
C LYS A 182 -63.16 12.10 2.19
N TYR A 183 -63.59 11.06 1.50
CA TYR A 183 -64.66 11.14 0.49
C TYR A 183 -66.01 10.98 1.19
#